data_AF-A0A7Y4UFM5-F1
#
_entry.id   AF-A0A7Y4UFM5-F1
#
_cell.length_a   1.000
_cell.length_b   1.000
_cell.length_c   1.000
_cell.angle_alpha   90.00
_cell.angle_beta   90.00
_cell.angle_gamma   90.00
#
_symmetry.space_group_name_H-M   'P 1'
#
loop_
_entity.id
_entity.type
_entity.pdbx_description
1 polymer ?
#
loop_
_entity_poly.entity_id
_entity_poly.type
_entity_poly.pdbx_seq_one_letter_code
_entity_poly.pdbx_strand_id
1 'polypeptide(L)'
;MWDIPLNILLGLLAGAKLIGIFLVWRVWSTYRRGSALTPSRMLGLTGKALTDITREGRVMVQGEYWWARARAPIAQGESIRVVAIEGMQLEVEPCPDKMLVPRAVSAIADYD
;
A
#
# COMPACT_ATOMS: atom_id res chain seq x y z
N MET A 1 -27.34 -53.75 -13.62
CA MET A 1 -27.58 -53.51 -12.19
C MET A 1 -26.52 -52.55 -11.68
N TRP A 2 -26.64 -51.27 -12.03
CA TRP A 2 -25.86 -50.17 -11.43
C TRP A 2 -26.79 -48.96 -11.38
N ASP A 3 -27.88 -49.08 -10.64
CA ASP A 3 -28.89 -48.04 -10.50
C ASP A 3 -28.41 -47.10 -9.41
N ILE A 4 -27.35 -46.34 -9.72
CA ILE A 4 -26.77 -45.36 -8.79
C ILE A 4 -27.88 -44.34 -8.52
N PRO A 5 -28.38 -44.27 -7.29
CA PRO A 5 -29.53 -43.45 -7.00
C PRO A 5 -29.14 -41.98 -7.18
N LEU A 6 -29.98 -41.22 -7.86
CA LEU A 6 -29.70 -39.87 -8.32
C LEU A 6 -29.30 -38.93 -7.17
N ASN A 7 -29.79 -39.19 -5.96
CA ASN A 7 -29.43 -38.48 -4.74
C ASN A 7 -27.94 -38.61 -4.35
N ILE A 8 -27.31 -39.77 -4.58
CA ILE A 8 -25.88 -39.99 -4.32
C ILE A 8 -25.05 -39.18 -5.31
N LEU A 9 -25.44 -39.17 -6.59
CA LEU A 9 -24.77 -38.36 -7.60
C LEU A 9 -24.94 -36.85 -7.32
N LEU A 10 -26.14 -36.42 -6.94
CA LEU A 10 -26.42 -35.03 -6.56
C LEU A 10 -25.63 -34.61 -5.32
N GLY A 11 -25.60 -35.47 -4.29
CA GLY A 11 -24.88 -35.22 -3.05
C GLY A 11 -23.37 -35.11 -3.26
N LEU A 12 -22.81 -35.99 -4.11
CA LEU A 12 -21.40 -35.96 -4.47
C LEU A 12 -21.02 -34.67 -5.22
N LEU A 13 -21.83 -34.28 -6.20
CA LEU A 13 -21.64 -33.03 -6.95
C LEU A 13 -21.78 -31.79 -6.06
N ALA A 14 -22.77 -31.77 -5.16
CA ALA A 14 -22.97 -30.69 -4.22
C ALA A 14 -21.78 -30.56 -3.25
N GLY A 15 -21.31 -31.69 -2.70
CA GLY A 15 -20.13 -31.73 -1.83
C GLY A 15 -18.87 -31.21 -2.53
N ALA A 16 -18.60 -31.68 -3.76
CA ALA A 16 -17.46 -31.22 -4.55
C ALA A 16 -17.51 -29.71 -4.83
N LYS A 17 -18.70 -29.17 -5.18
CA LYS A 17 -18.89 -27.73 -5.38
C LYS A 17 -18.69 -26.92 -4.11
N LEU A 18 -19.20 -27.38 -2.97
CA LEU A 18 -19.04 -26.69 -1.68
C LEU A 18 -17.56 -26.61 -1.28
N ILE A 19 -16.82 -27.71 -1.44
CA ILE A 19 -15.37 -27.75 -1.19
C ILE A 19 -14.65 -26.80 -2.14
N GLY A 20 -14.98 -26.82 -3.43
CA GLY A 20 -14.40 -25.91 -4.42
C GLY A 20 -14.63 -24.44 -4.09
N ILE A 21 -15.88 -24.05 -3.79
CA ILE A 21 -16.24 -22.68 -3.39
C ILE A 21 -15.53 -22.29 -2.10
N PHE A 22 -15.46 -23.17 -1.10
CA PHE A 22 -14.77 -22.91 0.15
C PHE A 22 -13.27 -22.67 -0.04
N LEU A 23 -12.61 -23.48 -0.88
CA LEU A 23 -11.19 -23.32 -1.21
C LEU A 23 -10.94 -22.04 -2.00
N VAL A 24 -11.77 -21.73 -3.00
CA VAL A 24 -11.69 -20.46 -3.75
C VAL A 24 -11.91 -19.27 -2.83
N TRP A 25 -12.88 -19.33 -1.91
CA TRP A 25 -13.13 -18.27 -0.94
C TRP A 25 -11.96 -18.08 0.03
N ARG A 26 -11.34 -19.18 0.52
CA ARG A 26 -10.13 -19.15 1.35
C ARG A 26 -8.95 -18.52 0.61
N VAL A 27 -8.70 -18.94 -0.62
CA VAL A 27 -7.60 -18.44 -1.45
C VAL A 27 -7.85 -16.98 -1.84
N TRP A 28 -9.08 -16.62 -2.21
CA TRP A 28 -9.46 -15.23 -2.46
C TRP A 28 -9.26 -14.39 -1.19
N SER A 29 -9.62 -14.86 -0.01
CA SER A 29 -9.33 -14.14 1.24
C SER A 29 -7.83 -13.91 1.45
N THR A 30 -6.95 -14.75 0.90
CA THR A 30 -5.50 -14.52 0.93
C THR A 30 -5.06 -13.55 -0.16
N TYR A 31 -5.60 -13.64 -1.38
CA TYR A 31 -5.31 -12.69 -2.46
C TYR A 31 -5.87 -11.27 -2.21
N ARG A 32 -6.99 -11.14 -1.49
CA ARG A 32 -7.51 -9.82 -1.02
C ARG A 32 -6.70 -9.26 0.15
N ARG A 33 -5.95 -10.09 0.87
CA ARG A 33 -4.91 -9.65 1.80
C ARG A 33 -3.61 -9.53 1.02
N GLY A 34 -3.58 -8.59 0.07
CA GLY A 34 -2.47 -8.41 -0.87
C GLY A 34 -1.11 -8.56 -0.20
N SER A 35 -0.30 -9.44 -0.77
CA SER A 35 1.16 -9.54 -0.67
C SER A 35 1.82 -8.82 0.52
N ALA A 36 1.54 -9.31 1.74
CA ALA A 36 2.15 -8.86 2.98
C ALA A 36 3.56 -9.45 3.18
N LEU A 37 4.41 -9.46 2.15
CA LEU A 37 5.79 -9.93 2.28
C LEU A 37 6.85 -8.84 2.11
N THR A 38 6.53 -7.68 1.51
CA THR A 38 7.37 -6.47 1.66
C THR A 38 6.62 -5.12 1.48
N PRO A 39 5.63 -4.74 2.32
CA PRO A 39 5.24 -3.32 2.40
C PRO A 39 5.32 -2.70 3.81
N SER A 40 5.24 -3.49 4.88
CA SER A 40 5.06 -2.97 6.25
C SER A 40 6.20 -2.05 6.77
N ARG A 41 7.37 -2.09 6.13
CA ARG A 41 8.54 -1.27 6.50
C ARG A 41 8.53 0.14 5.87
N MET A 42 7.65 0.40 4.89
CA MET A 42 7.63 1.69 4.19
C MET A 42 6.73 2.74 4.85
N LEU A 43 5.83 2.32 5.74
CA LEU A 43 4.98 3.22 6.52
C LEU A 43 5.83 4.17 7.37
N GLY A 44 5.60 5.47 7.23
CA GLY A 44 6.33 6.52 7.94
C GLY A 44 7.68 6.89 7.33
N LEU A 45 8.15 6.20 6.28
CA LEU A 45 9.38 6.58 5.59
C LEU A 45 9.19 7.84 4.76
N THR A 46 10.27 8.63 4.67
CA THR A 46 10.36 9.81 3.82
C THR A 46 10.95 9.43 2.47
N GLY A 47 10.43 10.04 1.40
CA GLY A 47 10.91 9.88 0.04
C GLY A 47 10.86 11.20 -0.72
N LYS A 48 11.03 11.12 -2.03
CA LYS A 48 10.97 12.28 -2.93
C LYS A 48 9.99 12.04 -4.07
N ALA A 49 9.16 13.03 -4.40
CA ALA A 49 8.31 12.99 -5.58
C ALA A 49 9.18 13.06 -6.85
N LEU A 50 8.99 12.12 -7.77
CA LEU A 50 9.70 12.09 -9.06
C LEU A 50 8.93 12.80 -10.17
N THR A 51 7.62 12.96 -9.99
CA THR A 51 6.69 13.65 -10.88
C THR A 51 5.78 14.55 -10.07
N ASP A 52 5.13 15.53 -10.70
CA ASP A 52 4.01 16.22 -10.06
C ASP A 52 2.89 15.21 -9.75
N ILE A 53 2.44 15.18 -8.50
CA ILE A 53 1.42 14.25 -8.01
C ILE A 53 0.18 15.06 -7.64
N THR A 54 -0.76 15.20 -8.57
CA THR A 54 -2.04 15.90 -8.31
C THR A 54 -3.12 14.95 -7.78
N ARG A 55 -3.10 13.70 -8.25
CA ARG A 55 -3.92 12.58 -7.75
C ARG A 55 -3.08 11.33 -7.68
N GLU A 56 -2.34 11.04 -8.74
CA GLU A 56 -1.43 9.90 -8.86
C GLU A 56 -0.10 10.34 -9.48
N GLY A 57 0.97 9.63 -9.17
CA GLY A 57 2.30 9.93 -9.68
C GLY A 57 3.34 8.91 -9.22
N ARG A 58 4.62 9.24 -9.39
CA ARG A 58 5.73 8.37 -9.01
C ARG A 58 6.57 9.00 -7.91
N VAL A 59 6.99 8.18 -6.97
CA VAL A 59 7.87 8.57 -5.86
C VAL A 59 9.07 7.64 -5.79
N MET A 60 10.15 8.16 -5.20
CA MET A 60 11.31 7.37 -4.82
C MET A 60 11.35 7.27 -3.29
N VAL A 61 11.28 6.04 -2.77
CA VAL A 61 11.36 5.76 -1.32
C VAL A 61 12.44 4.71 -1.12
N GLN A 62 13.43 4.99 -0.27
CA GLN A 62 14.58 4.08 0.00
C GLN A 62 15.33 3.61 -1.28
N GLY A 63 15.34 4.43 -2.34
CA GLY A 63 15.98 4.08 -3.61
C GLY A 63 15.14 3.18 -4.53
N GLU A 64 13.91 2.86 -4.14
CA GLU A 64 12.95 2.12 -4.98
C GLU A 64 11.91 3.06 -5.60
N TYR A 65 11.49 2.73 -6.81
CA TYR A 65 10.45 3.45 -7.55
C TYR A 65 9.07 2.88 -7.22
N TRP A 66 8.17 3.74 -6.77
CA TRP A 66 6.83 3.35 -6.37
C TRP A 66 5.76 4.23 -7.02
N TRP A 67 4.61 3.61 -7.29
CA TRP A 67 3.40 4.35 -7.61
C TRP A 67 2.85 4.94 -6.33
N ALA A 68 2.49 6.22 -6.37
CA ALA A 68 1.93 6.90 -5.22
C ALA A 68 0.69 7.71 -5.58
N ARG A 69 -0.20 7.81 -4.59
CA ARG A 69 -1.40 8.63 -4.60
C ARG A 69 -1.25 9.68 -3.50
N ALA A 70 -1.57 10.93 -3.82
CA ALA A 70 -1.56 12.02 -2.85
C ALA A 70 -2.95 12.64 -2.74
N ARG A 71 -3.34 13.02 -1.52
CA ARG A 71 -4.60 13.77 -1.28
C ARG A 71 -4.45 15.26 -1.58
N ALA A 72 -3.25 15.79 -1.45
CA ALA A 72 -2.88 17.14 -1.79
C ALA A 72 -1.93 17.13 -3.00
N PRO A 73 -1.93 18.18 -3.85
CA PRO A 73 -0.95 18.28 -4.92
C PRO A 73 0.47 18.38 -4.33
N ILE A 74 1.37 17.52 -4.81
CA ILE A 74 2.79 17.50 -4.44
C ILE A 74 3.59 17.80 -5.70
N ALA A 75 4.51 18.76 -5.63
CA ALA A 75 5.33 19.11 -6.77
C ALA A 75 6.49 18.11 -6.96
N GLN A 76 6.95 17.98 -8.20
CA GLN A 76 8.15 17.19 -8.52
C GLN A 76 9.33 17.68 -7.66
N GLY A 77 9.97 16.74 -6.99
CA GLY A 77 11.15 16.98 -6.16
C GLY A 77 10.85 17.33 -4.71
N GLU A 78 9.59 17.46 -4.31
CA GLU A 78 9.23 17.66 -2.91
C GLU A 78 9.43 16.39 -2.06
N SER A 79 9.72 16.62 -0.78
CA SER A 79 9.80 15.56 0.21
C SER A 79 8.40 15.07 0.59
N ILE A 80 8.23 13.75 0.60
CA ILE A 80 6.96 13.09 0.87
C ILE A 80 7.10 12.11 2.02
N ARG A 81 6.04 11.86 2.76
CA ARG A 81 5.97 10.81 3.78
C ARG A 81 4.90 9.81 3.40
N VAL A 82 5.21 8.52 3.52
CA VAL A 82 4.25 7.43 3.28
C VAL A 82 3.33 7.29 4.48
N VAL A 83 2.02 7.42 4.26
CA VAL A 83 0.99 7.34 5.32
C VAL A 83 0.16 6.06 5.26
N ALA A 84 0.06 5.42 4.10
CA ALA A 84 -0.57 4.11 3.95
C ALA A 84 -0.01 3.36 2.74
N ILE A 85 -0.29 2.05 2.68
CA ILE A 85 0.16 1.18 1.60
C ILE A 85 -1.00 0.29 1.15
N GLU A 86 -1.38 0.44 -0.11
CA GLU A 86 -2.47 -0.29 -0.74
C GLU A 86 -1.91 -1.16 -1.87
N GLY A 87 -1.46 -2.37 -1.50
CA GLY A 87 -0.88 -3.32 -2.46
C GLY A 87 0.45 -2.82 -3.05
N MET A 88 0.43 -2.35 -4.30
CA MET A 88 1.60 -1.81 -5.01
C MET A 88 1.54 -0.28 -5.18
N GLN A 89 0.58 0.38 -4.52
CA GLN A 89 0.46 1.84 -4.49
C GLN A 89 0.69 2.36 -3.06
N LEU A 90 1.43 3.45 -2.94
CA LEU A 90 1.68 4.16 -1.68
C LEU A 90 0.73 5.35 -1.55
N GLU A 91 0.13 5.54 -0.39
CA GLU A 91 -0.52 6.80 -0.06
C GLU A 91 0.51 7.72 0.60
N VAL A 92 0.68 8.92 0.06
CA VAL A 92 1.73 9.84 0.48
C VAL A 92 1.18 11.23 0.78
N GLU A 93 1.78 11.88 1.76
CA GLU A 93 1.50 13.26 2.13
C GLU A 93 2.76 14.12 1.98
N PRO A 94 2.62 15.41 1.62
CA PRO A 94 3.76 16.32 1.59
C PRO A 94 4.35 16.42 2.99
N CYS A 95 5.64 16.11 3.09
CA CYS A 95 6.42 16.30 4.31
C CYS A 95 7.37 17.46 4.04
N PRO A 96 7.00 18.70 4.39
CA PRO A 96 7.95 19.80 4.28
C PRO A 96 9.13 19.48 5.19
N ASP A 97 10.26 19.11 4.59
CA ASP A 97 11.56 19.22 5.24
C ASP A 97 11.91 20.72 5.28
N LYS A 98 11.07 21.48 5.97
CA LYS A 98 11.46 22.76 6.50
C LYS A 98 12.43 22.39 7.60
N MET A 99 13.70 22.51 7.27
CA MET A 99 14.72 23.16 8.06
C MET A 99 14.13 24.04 9.19
N LEU A 100 13.60 23.39 10.24
CA LEU A 100 13.36 23.94 11.55
C LEU A 100 14.72 23.96 12.23
N VAL A 101 15.67 24.68 11.63
CA VAL A 101 16.80 25.18 12.41
C VAL A 101 16.18 26.22 13.34
N PRO A 102 16.32 26.06 14.66
CA PRO A 102 15.51 26.77 15.63
C PRO A 102 15.75 28.28 15.56
N ARG A 103 14.69 29.08 15.66
CA ARG A 103 14.75 30.51 16.03
C ARG A 103 15.60 30.79 17.28
N ALA A 104 15.98 29.75 18.03
CA ALA A 104 16.86 29.82 19.20
C ALA A 104 18.37 29.94 18.87
N VAL A 105 18.84 29.62 17.66
CA VAL A 105 20.27 29.73 17.32
C VAL A 105 20.65 31.12 16.79
N SER A 106 19.71 31.85 16.19
CA SER A 106 19.94 33.24 15.79
C SER A 106 19.99 34.22 16.97
N ALA A 107 19.52 33.82 18.16
CA ALA A 107 19.52 34.68 19.35
C ALA A 107 20.84 34.65 20.13
N ILE A 108 21.75 33.71 19.81
CA ILE A 108 23.02 33.52 20.53
C ILE A 108 24.21 34.12 19.75
N ALA A 109 24.05 34.35 18.43
CA ALA A 109 25.10 34.92 17.58
C ALA A 109 25.14 36.46 17.56
N ASP A 110 24.22 37.13 18.25
CA ASP A 110 24.16 38.60 18.42
C ASP A 110 24.72 39.05 19.79
N TYR A 111 25.44 38.17 20.51
CA TYR A 111 26.13 38.47 21.77
C TYR A 111 27.63 38.17 21.66
N ASP A 112 28.30 38.80 20.70
CA ASP A 112 29.75 39.07 20.72
C ASP A 112 30.09 40.25 19.80
#